data_AF-A0AAD4NRF1-F1
#
_entry.id   AF-A0AAD4NRF1-F1
#
_cell.length_a   1.000
_cell.length_b   1.000
_cell.length_c   1.000
_cell.angle_alpha   90.00
_cell.angle_beta   90.00
_cell.angle_gamma   90.00
#
_symmetry.space_group_name_H-M   'P 1'
#
loop_
_entity.id
_entity.type
_entity.pdbx_description
1 polymer ?
#
loop_
_entity_poly.entity_id
_entity_poly.type
_entity_poly.pdbx_seq_one_letter_code
_entity_poly.pdbx_strand_id
1 'polypeptide(L)'
;MVRLDFLQWGFSKRPGSDKRYVDIILGVGVKKKPDVTSLSSFSHMAWEANLCVGKISKVQTECAAIVPKALQGEYLDAFRKLQRVAAAFTLLENLSSRRITSDLDIFLDCARIASYLSDESEETDAQEIDRMRTQLDVAKGVCVGLLDYVLGFTFTLKTKDLETSTYNNLGKFKSWWAANHPQQRSNEISTQSAKWNTVKEAVSACRATQTRPKTEVRARRAIKDFNRRENEKVIKQKTELTKTLRAGCIELVTVSGLRKNRVSRKFGM
;
A
#
# COMPACT_ATOMS: atom_id res chain seq x y z
N MET A 1 -3.86 33.93 -5.51
CA MET A 1 -3.25 32.96 -4.59
C MET A 1 -4.06 31.67 -4.69
N VAL A 2 -3.52 30.61 -5.31
CA VAL A 2 -4.27 29.34 -5.47
C VAL A 2 -4.22 28.61 -4.12
N ARG A 3 -5.35 28.57 -3.40
CA ARG A 3 -5.51 27.65 -2.26
C ARG A 3 -5.46 26.24 -2.82
N LEU A 4 -4.38 25.52 -2.53
CA LEU A 4 -4.29 24.09 -2.79
C LEU A 4 -5.05 23.39 -1.66
N ASP A 5 -6.24 22.87 -1.96
CA ASP A 5 -6.93 21.96 -1.06
C ASP A 5 -6.13 20.64 -1.01
N PHE A 6 -5.43 20.43 0.10
CA PHE A 6 -4.68 19.21 0.38
C PHE A 6 -5.66 18.04 0.58
N LEU A 7 -5.41 16.94 -0.11
CA LEU A 7 -6.10 15.66 0.12
C LEU A 7 -5.23 14.76 1.01
N GLN A 8 -5.79 13.65 1.48
CA GLN A 8 -5.04 12.61 2.21
C GLN A 8 -3.74 12.21 1.46
N TRP A 9 -2.70 11.87 2.24
CA TRP A 9 -1.43 11.27 1.77
C TRP A 9 -0.47 12.20 1.01
N GLY A 10 -0.46 13.50 1.31
CA GLY A 10 0.50 14.43 0.70
C GLY A 10 0.22 14.72 -0.77
N PHE A 11 -1.01 14.48 -1.24
CA PHE A 11 -1.46 14.86 -2.58
C PHE A 11 -2.24 16.17 -2.55
N SER A 12 -2.01 17.04 -3.53
CA SER A 12 -2.83 18.25 -3.74
C SER A 12 -3.62 18.12 -5.03
N LYS A 13 -4.83 18.70 -5.06
CA LYS A 13 -5.53 18.90 -6.33
C LYS A 13 -4.74 19.90 -7.17
N ARG A 14 -4.54 19.58 -8.45
CA ARG A 14 -3.97 20.50 -9.44
C ARG A 14 -5.05 20.86 -10.47
N PRO A 15 -5.95 21.82 -10.16
CA PRO A 15 -6.97 22.25 -11.09
C PRO A 15 -6.35 22.83 -12.36
N GLY A 16 -6.92 22.49 -13.53
CA GLY A 16 -6.47 22.98 -14.83
C GLY A 16 -5.28 22.25 -15.47
N SER A 17 -4.95 21.03 -15.01
CA SER A 17 -3.87 20.20 -15.56
C SER A 17 -4.39 18.79 -15.89
N ASP A 18 -3.89 18.19 -16.98
CA ASP A 18 -4.18 16.81 -17.40
C ASP A 18 -3.87 15.80 -16.29
N LYS A 19 -2.93 16.17 -15.41
CA LYS A 19 -2.59 15.52 -14.14
C LYS A 19 -3.38 16.23 -13.04
N ARG A 20 -4.54 15.65 -12.67
CA ARG A 20 -5.51 16.21 -11.69
C ARG A 20 -4.97 16.32 -10.26
N TYR A 21 -3.92 15.58 -9.92
CA TYR A 21 -3.31 15.57 -8.60
C TYR A 21 -1.78 15.64 -8.69
N VAL A 22 -1.13 16.10 -7.63
CA VAL A 22 0.34 16.14 -7.49
C VAL A 22 0.71 15.50 -6.17
N ASP A 23 1.64 14.54 -6.21
CA ASP A 23 2.41 14.12 -5.03
C ASP A 23 3.32 15.28 -4.63
N ILE A 24 3.06 15.89 -3.48
CA ILE A 24 3.72 17.11 -3.05
C ILE A 24 5.13 16.81 -2.50
N ILE A 25 5.42 15.55 -2.18
CA ILE A 25 6.71 15.10 -1.64
C ILE A 25 7.65 14.73 -2.78
N LEU A 26 7.14 13.98 -3.77
CA LEU A 26 7.93 13.53 -4.91
C LEU A 26 7.86 14.48 -6.11
N GLY A 27 6.97 15.48 -6.08
CA GLY A 27 6.77 16.43 -7.18
C GLY A 27 6.14 15.81 -8.45
N VAL A 28 5.61 14.59 -8.35
CA VAL A 28 5.08 13.84 -9.50
C VAL A 28 3.58 14.08 -9.66
N GLY A 29 3.17 14.54 -10.85
CA GLY A 29 1.75 14.71 -11.18
C GLY A 29 1.09 13.42 -11.69
N VAL A 30 -0.11 13.13 -11.19
CA VAL A 30 -0.92 11.93 -11.50
C VAL A 30 -2.36 12.29 -11.92
N LYS A 31 -2.98 11.47 -12.78
CA LYS A 31 -4.30 11.76 -13.40
C LYS A 31 -5.51 11.39 -12.53
N LYS A 32 -5.32 10.48 -11.57
CA LYS A 32 -6.31 10.01 -10.60
C LYS A 32 -5.70 10.12 -9.20
N LYS A 33 -6.53 10.24 -8.15
CA LYS A 33 -6.05 10.03 -6.75
C LYS A 33 -5.41 8.64 -6.73
N PRO A 34 -4.29 8.41 -6.01
CA PRO A 34 -3.79 7.06 -5.86
C PRO A 34 -4.92 6.21 -5.29
N ASP A 35 -5.44 5.29 -6.11
CA ASP A 35 -6.18 4.16 -5.60
C ASP A 35 -5.20 3.33 -4.77
N VAL A 36 -5.73 2.50 -3.89
CA VAL A 36 -4.98 1.48 -3.16
C VAL A 36 -4.37 0.50 -4.19
N THR A 37 -3.25 0.88 -4.81
CA THR A 37 -2.59 0.12 -5.89
C THR A 37 -1.17 -0.32 -5.53
N SER A 38 -0.69 0.02 -4.33
CA SER A 38 0.50 -0.65 -3.81
C SER A 38 0.11 -2.08 -3.49
N LEU A 39 0.59 -3.05 -4.28
CA LEU A 39 0.39 -4.48 -4.02
C LEU A 39 0.85 -4.89 -2.61
N SER A 40 1.76 -4.10 -2.03
CA SER A 40 2.23 -4.30 -0.66
C SER A 40 1.33 -3.68 0.42
N SER A 41 0.28 -2.91 0.10
CA SER A 41 -0.53 -2.25 1.13
C SER A 41 -1.31 -3.28 1.96
N PHE A 42 -1.49 -2.99 3.25
CA PHE A 42 -2.24 -3.89 4.14
C PHE A 42 -3.67 -4.11 3.65
N SER A 43 -4.29 -3.06 3.15
CA SER A 43 -5.63 -3.08 2.55
C SER A 43 -5.71 -3.96 1.29
N HIS A 44 -4.70 -3.93 0.42
CA HIS A 44 -4.66 -4.78 -0.77
C HIS A 44 -4.45 -6.25 -0.38
N MET A 45 -3.50 -6.51 0.51
CA MET A 45 -3.21 -7.85 1.00
C MET A 45 -4.43 -8.49 1.68
N ALA A 46 -5.19 -7.72 2.47
CA ALA A 46 -6.45 -8.19 3.07
C ALA A 46 -7.48 -8.61 2.01
N TRP A 47 -7.62 -7.79 0.96
CA TRP A 47 -8.55 -8.07 -0.14
C TRP A 47 -8.16 -9.32 -0.92
N GLU A 48 -6.88 -9.47 -1.29
CA GLU A 48 -6.37 -10.65 -2.00
C GLU A 48 -6.52 -11.92 -1.16
N ALA A 49 -6.20 -11.86 0.13
CA ALA A 49 -6.39 -12.98 1.04
C ALA A 49 -7.86 -13.41 1.13
N ASN A 50 -8.79 -12.45 1.14
CA ASN A 50 -10.23 -12.75 1.13
C ASN A 50 -10.68 -13.43 -0.17
N LEU A 51 -10.13 -13.04 -1.33
CA LEU A 51 -10.37 -13.76 -2.59
C LEU A 51 -9.85 -15.20 -2.52
N CYS A 52 -8.68 -15.41 -1.92
CA CYS A 52 -8.11 -16.74 -1.71
C CYS A 52 -9.02 -17.61 -0.85
N VAL A 53 -9.53 -17.08 0.28
CA VAL A 53 -10.50 -17.78 1.14
C VAL A 53 -11.71 -18.23 0.32
N GLY A 54 -12.32 -17.33 -0.47
CA GLY A 54 -13.47 -17.67 -1.31
C GLY A 54 -13.19 -18.81 -2.28
N LYS A 55 -12.04 -18.76 -2.97
CA LYS A 55 -11.65 -19.80 -3.94
C LYS A 55 -11.35 -21.15 -3.25
N ILE A 56 -10.65 -21.14 -2.12
CA ILE A 56 -10.33 -22.37 -1.37
C ILE A 56 -11.62 -23.01 -0.86
N SER A 57 -12.57 -22.22 -0.34
CA SER A 57 -13.87 -22.73 0.14
C SER A 57 -14.69 -23.40 -0.96
N LYS A 58 -14.68 -22.83 -2.18
CA LYS A 58 -15.31 -23.47 -3.34
C LYS A 58 -14.70 -24.85 -3.62
N VAL A 59 -13.37 -24.92 -3.76
CA VAL A 59 -12.65 -26.17 -4.06
C VAL A 59 -12.77 -27.19 -2.93
N GLN A 60 -12.76 -26.76 -1.68
CA GLN A 60 -12.97 -27.62 -0.52
C GLN A 60 -14.36 -28.28 -0.55
N THR A 61 -15.38 -27.52 -0.94
CA THR A 61 -16.77 -28.02 -1.06
C THR A 61 -16.88 -29.05 -2.18
N GLU A 62 -16.25 -28.78 -3.33
CA GLU A 62 -16.15 -29.71 -4.45
C GLU A 62 -15.40 -31.00 -4.06
N CYS A 63 -14.28 -30.86 -3.36
CA CYS A 63 -13.52 -31.99 -2.82
C CYS A 63 -14.35 -32.86 -1.87
N ALA A 64 -15.13 -32.25 -0.97
CA ALA A 64 -15.97 -32.98 -0.02
C ALA A 64 -17.10 -33.76 -0.71
N ALA A 65 -17.56 -33.32 -1.88
CA ALA A 65 -18.54 -34.05 -2.68
C ALA A 65 -17.93 -35.26 -3.42
N ILE A 66 -16.63 -35.23 -3.73
CA ILE A 66 -15.93 -36.26 -4.52
C ILE A 66 -15.27 -37.33 -3.64
N VAL A 67 -14.68 -36.92 -2.50
CA VAL A 67 -13.89 -37.80 -1.64
C VAL A 67 -14.80 -38.54 -0.64
N PRO A 68 -14.71 -39.88 -0.51
CA PRO A 68 -15.44 -40.63 0.49
C PRO A 68 -15.17 -40.11 1.91
N LYS A 69 -16.20 -40.05 2.76
CA LYS A 69 -16.10 -39.48 4.13
C LYS A 69 -14.91 -40.01 4.93
N ALA A 70 -14.61 -41.32 4.84
CA ALA A 70 -13.50 -41.95 5.54
C ALA A 70 -12.11 -41.41 5.15
N LEU A 71 -11.97 -40.84 3.94
CA LEU A 71 -10.70 -40.32 3.41
C LEU A 71 -10.64 -38.79 3.43
N GLN A 72 -11.75 -38.10 3.69
CA GLN A 72 -11.81 -36.64 3.62
C GLN A 72 -10.85 -35.92 4.57
N GLY A 73 -10.47 -36.54 5.70
CA GLY A 73 -9.57 -35.93 6.67
C GLY A 73 -8.26 -35.44 6.03
N GLU A 74 -7.63 -36.28 5.22
CA GLU A 74 -6.35 -35.99 4.55
C GLU A 74 -6.47 -34.82 3.56
N TYR A 75 -7.52 -34.81 2.75
CA TYR A 75 -7.69 -33.80 1.70
C TYR A 75 -8.21 -32.46 2.25
N LEU A 76 -9.11 -32.50 3.23
CA LEU A 76 -9.72 -31.28 3.77
C LEU A 76 -8.79 -30.54 4.74
N ASP A 77 -7.83 -31.23 5.38
CA ASP A 77 -6.89 -30.60 6.31
C ASP A 77 -6.03 -29.51 5.63
N ALA A 78 -5.51 -29.80 4.43
CA ALA A 78 -4.69 -28.84 3.69
C ALA A 78 -5.45 -27.53 3.40
N PHE A 79 -6.71 -27.65 2.98
CA PHE A 79 -7.58 -26.50 2.69
C PHE A 79 -7.93 -25.71 3.96
N ARG A 80 -8.25 -26.39 5.07
CA ARG A 80 -8.59 -25.75 6.35
C ARG A 80 -7.42 -24.95 6.91
N LYS A 81 -6.21 -25.51 6.89
CA LYS A 81 -5.00 -24.82 7.34
C LYS A 81 -4.79 -23.52 6.56
N LEU A 82 -4.92 -23.57 5.24
CA LEU A 82 -4.75 -22.38 4.41
C LEU A 82 -5.84 -21.34 4.63
N GLN A 83 -7.11 -21.77 4.69
CA GLN A 83 -8.22 -20.86 4.99
C GLN A 83 -8.00 -20.12 6.30
N ARG A 84 -7.51 -20.80 7.35
CA ARG A 84 -7.20 -20.16 8.63
C ARG A 84 -6.13 -19.07 8.49
N VAL A 85 -5.06 -19.36 7.75
CA VAL A 85 -3.98 -18.39 7.51
C VAL A 85 -4.49 -17.20 6.70
N ALA A 86 -5.18 -17.45 5.57
CA ALA A 86 -5.73 -16.39 4.73
C ALA A 86 -6.81 -15.56 5.45
N ALA A 87 -7.69 -16.20 6.22
CA ALA A 87 -8.70 -15.50 7.01
C ALA A 87 -8.09 -14.62 8.11
N ALA A 88 -6.88 -14.93 8.58
CA ALA A 88 -6.21 -14.11 9.57
C ALA A 88 -5.92 -12.69 9.06
N PHE A 89 -5.72 -12.51 7.74
CA PHE A 89 -5.49 -11.20 7.11
C PHE A 89 -6.68 -10.24 7.28
N THR A 90 -7.84 -10.71 7.73
CA THR A 90 -8.95 -9.84 8.14
C THR A 90 -8.54 -8.84 9.23
N LEU A 91 -7.51 -9.11 10.05
CA LEU A 91 -7.01 -8.11 10.99
C LEU A 91 -6.47 -6.85 10.31
N LEU A 92 -6.05 -6.95 9.04
CA LEU A 92 -5.51 -5.82 8.28
C LEU A 92 -6.61 -4.94 7.69
N GLU A 93 -7.86 -5.46 7.64
CA GLU A 93 -9.02 -4.70 7.20
C GLU A 93 -9.19 -3.47 8.09
N ASN A 94 -9.59 -2.37 7.46
CA ASN A 94 -9.92 -1.16 8.17
C ASN A 94 -11.23 -1.38 8.96
N LEU A 95 -11.18 -1.14 10.27
CA LEU A 95 -12.33 -1.27 11.18
C LEU A 95 -13.50 -0.35 10.81
N SER A 96 -13.22 0.77 10.12
CA SER A 96 -14.22 1.77 9.74
C SER A 96 -14.87 1.52 8.37
N SER A 97 -14.16 0.89 7.42
CA SER A 97 -14.72 0.50 6.11
C SER A 97 -13.72 -0.30 5.27
N ARG A 98 -14.13 -1.47 4.76
CA ARG A 98 -13.33 -2.34 3.88
C ARG A 98 -12.88 -1.71 2.54
N ARG A 99 -13.51 -0.61 2.13
CA ARG A 99 -13.21 0.07 0.84
C ARG A 99 -12.26 1.26 1.00
N ILE A 100 -11.84 1.57 2.23
CA ILE A 100 -10.93 2.67 2.54
C ILE A 100 -9.55 2.07 2.85
N THR A 101 -8.50 2.78 2.45
CA THR A 101 -7.11 2.45 2.81
C THR A 101 -7.01 2.12 4.30
N SER A 102 -6.22 1.10 4.64
CA SER A 102 -6.08 0.66 6.04
C SER A 102 -5.61 1.82 6.90
N ASP A 103 -6.12 1.90 8.12
CA ASP A 103 -5.61 2.80 9.15
C ASP A 103 -4.10 2.62 9.38
N LEU A 104 -3.59 1.41 9.15
CA LEU A 104 -2.17 1.06 9.19
C LEU A 104 -1.38 1.71 8.04
N ASP A 105 -1.93 1.66 6.82
CA ASP A 105 -1.32 2.29 5.64
C ASP A 105 -1.28 3.83 5.82
N ILE A 106 -2.36 4.41 6.37
CA ILE A 106 -2.44 5.84 6.69
C ILE A 106 -1.36 6.24 7.71
N PHE A 107 -1.19 5.44 8.77
CA PHE A 107 -0.16 5.69 9.78
C PHE A 107 1.24 5.68 9.17
N LEU A 108 1.59 4.64 8.40
CA LEU A 108 2.90 4.52 7.75
C LEU A 108 3.21 5.71 6.84
N ASP A 109 2.22 6.13 6.04
CA ASP A 109 2.38 7.31 5.20
C ASP A 109 2.61 8.55 6.05
N CYS A 110 1.74 8.85 7.02
CA CYS A 110 1.91 10.03 7.86
C CYS A 110 3.24 10.05 8.62
N ALA A 111 3.70 8.91 9.14
CA ALA A 111 4.99 8.78 9.79
C ALA A 111 6.14 9.10 8.84
N ARG A 112 6.10 8.58 7.60
CA ARG A 112 7.09 8.86 6.56
C ARG A 112 7.10 10.34 6.17
N ILE A 113 5.92 10.96 5.99
CA ILE A 113 5.82 12.39 5.66
C ILE A 113 6.42 13.25 6.77
N ALA A 114 6.05 12.97 8.02
CA ALA A 114 6.57 13.68 9.18
C ALA A 114 8.10 13.54 9.25
N SER A 115 8.63 12.32 9.15
CA SER A 115 10.07 12.07 9.18
C SER A 115 10.83 12.77 8.04
N TYR A 116 10.27 12.81 6.83
CA TYR A 116 10.94 13.40 5.67
C TYR A 116 10.96 14.94 5.67
N LEU A 117 9.90 15.56 6.22
CA LEU A 117 9.70 17.02 6.13
C LEU A 117 9.98 17.77 7.44
N SER A 118 10.04 17.09 8.59
CA SER A 118 10.37 17.69 9.87
C SER A 118 11.88 17.84 10.04
N ASP A 119 12.30 19.05 10.37
CA ASP A 119 13.68 19.32 10.80
C ASP A 119 13.90 18.97 12.30
N GLU A 120 12.81 18.74 13.04
CA GLU A 120 12.82 18.54 14.49
C GLU A 120 12.88 17.04 14.84
N SER A 121 14.09 16.56 15.09
CA SER A 121 14.39 15.19 15.53
C SER A 121 14.21 14.95 17.04
N GLU A 122 13.80 15.95 17.82
CA GLU A 122 13.92 15.92 19.30
C GLU A 122 12.61 15.81 20.09
N GLU A 123 11.46 15.58 19.46
CA GLU A 123 10.22 15.28 20.22
C GLU A 123 10.20 13.81 20.68
N THR A 124 9.92 13.54 21.95
CA THR A 124 9.77 12.19 22.53
C THR A 124 8.78 11.31 21.76
N ASP A 125 7.70 11.92 21.26
CA ASP A 125 6.69 11.26 20.41
C ASP A 125 7.28 10.78 19.05
N ALA A 126 8.39 11.37 18.58
CA ALA A 126 9.05 10.99 17.33
C ALA A 126 9.62 9.57 17.38
N GLN A 127 10.28 9.23 18.50
CA GLN A 127 10.92 7.93 18.70
C GLN A 127 9.87 6.81 18.78
N GLU A 128 8.74 7.08 19.44
CA GLU A 128 7.62 6.12 19.51
C GLU A 128 7.00 5.91 18.13
N ILE A 129 6.76 6.98 17.37
CA ILE A 129 6.23 6.91 16.00
C ILE A 129 7.17 6.11 15.09
N ASP A 130 8.48 6.36 15.16
CA ASP A 130 9.47 5.66 14.32
C ASP A 130 9.62 4.18 14.70
N ARG A 131 9.58 3.86 16.01
CA ARG A 131 9.53 2.48 16.49
C ARG A 131 8.29 1.75 15.95
N MET A 132 7.10 2.33 16.07
CA MET A 132 5.87 1.72 15.56
C MET A 132 5.87 1.58 14.04
N ARG A 133 6.36 2.59 13.32
CA ARG A 133 6.56 2.52 11.87
C ARG A 133 7.45 1.34 11.50
N THR A 134 8.60 1.21 12.15
CA THR A 134 9.55 0.12 11.91
C THR A 134 8.90 -1.25 12.18
N GLN A 135 8.16 -1.39 13.28
CA GLN A 135 7.43 -2.62 13.60
C GLN A 135 6.37 -2.96 12.54
N LEU A 136 5.63 -1.95 12.05
CA LEU A 136 4.67 -2.14 10.97
C LEU A 136 5.32 -2.46 9.63
N ASP A 137 6.46 -1.86 9.29
CA ASP A 137 7.22 -2.19 8.07
C ASP A 137 7.71 -3.65 8.11
N VAL A 138 8.19 -4.13 9.26
CA VAL A 138 8.55 -5.55 9.46
C VAL A 138 7.30 -6.44 9.33
N ALA A 139 6.19 -6.08 9.99
CA ALA A 139 4.94 -6.82 9.89
C ALA A 139 4.43 -6.88 8.45
N LYS A 140 4.55 -5.79 7.69
CA LYS A 140 4.22 -5.70 6.27
C LYS A 140 5.04 -6.68 5.45
N GLY A 141 6.35 -6.76 5.69
CA GLY A 141 7.22 -7.75 5.06
C GLY A 141 6.80 -9.19 5.33
N VAL A 142 6.41 -9.51 6.58
CA VAL A 142 5.87 -10.82 6.95
C VAL A 142 4.55 -11.10 6.22
N CYS A 143 3.64 -10.11 6.15
CA CYS A 143 2.37 -10.25 5.43
C CYS A 143 2.57 -10.53 3.95
N VAL A 144 3.48 -9.81 3.28
CA VAL A 144 3.77 -10.02 1.85
C VAL A 144 4.25 -11.46 1.62
N GLY A 145 5.27 -11.90 2.37
CA GLY A 145 5.80 -13.26 2.22
C GLY A 145 4.73 -14.33 2.48
N LEU A 146 3.92 -14.17 3.53
CA LEU A 146 2.83 -15.11 3.81
C LEU A 146 1.76 -15.12 2.73
N LEU A 147 1.36 -13.95 2.23
CA LEU A 147 0.37 -13.84 1.17
C LEU A 147 0.87 -14.50 -0.12
N ASP A 148 2.15 -14.37 -0.45
CA ASP A 148 2.75 -15.05 -1.60
C ASP A 148 2.61 -16.58 -1.49
N TYR A 149 2.85 -17.16 -0.30
CA TYR A 149 2.60 -18.59 -0.09
C TYR A 149 1.12 -18.95 -0.23
N VAL A 150 0.21 -18.11 0.28
CA VAL A 150 -1.24 -18.33 0.15
C VAL A 150 -1.66 -18.29 -1.31
N LEU A 151 -1.27 -17.25 -2.05
CA LEU A 151 -1.52 -17.08 -3.47
C LEU A 151 -0.92 -18.24 -4.27
N GLY A 152 0.30 -18.66 -3.95
CA GLY A 152 0.97 -19.79 -4.57
C GLY A 152 0.18 -21.10 -4.44
N PHE A 153 -0.38 -21.39 -3.26
CA PHE A 153 -1.30 -22.51 -3.10
C PHE A 153 -2.61 -22.28 -3.88
N THR A 154 -3.24 -21.12 -3.74
CA THR A 154 -4.50 -20.80 -4.43
C THR A 154 -4.36 -20.85 -5.97
N PHE A 155 -3.18 -20.57 -6.51
CA PHE A 155 -2.86 -20.72 -7.93
C PHE A 155 -2.80 -22.20 -8.35
N THR A 156 -2.26 -23.08 -7.52
CA THR A 156 -2.28 -24.54 -7.81
C THR A 156 -3.68 -25.12 -7.84
N LEU A 157 -4.64 -24.48 -7.17
CA LEU A 157 -6.07 -24.82 -7.25
C LEU A 157 -6.71 -24.40 -8.57
N LYS A 158 -6.01 -24.46 -9.72
CA LYS A 158 -6.61 -24.14 -11.03
C LYS A 158 -7.87 -25.00 -11.24
N THR A 159 -9.01 -24.32 -11.29
CA THR A 159 -10.38 -24.87 -11.32
C THR A 159 -10.78 -25.48 -12.66
N LYS A 160 -10.07 -25.17 -13.75
CA LYS A 160 -10.45 -25.59 -15.11
C LYS A 160 -10.54 -27.11 -15.30
N ASP A 161 -9.78 -27.89 -14.53
CA ASP A 161 -9.80 -29.35 -14.63
C ASP A 161 -10.85 -30.02 -13.71
N LEU A 162 -11.38 -29.27 -12.73
CA LEU A 162 -12.41 -29.75 -11.80
C LEU A 162 -13.84 -29.43 -12.28
N GLU A 163 -14.02 -28.33 -13.02
CA GLU A 163 -15.33 -27.87 -13.51
C GLU A 163 -15.92 -28.75 -14.64
N THR A 164 -15.12 -29.56 -15.34
CA THR A 164 -15.57 -30.33 -16.52
C THR A 164 -15.90 -31.80 -16.26
N SER A 165 -15.80 -32.30 -15.03
CA SER A 165 -15.73 -33.75 -14.82
C SER A 165 -16.66 -34.28 -13.73
N THR A 166 -17.92 -34.38 -14.12
CA THR A 166 -18.95 -35.11 -13.39
C THR A 166 -18.57 -36.60 -13.22
N TYR A 167 -18.50 -37.01 -11.95
CA TYR A 167 -18.91 -38.31 -11.36
C TYR A 167 -18.11 -39.62 -11.51
N ASN A 168 -16.89 -39.64 -12.09
CA ASN A 168 -16.02 -40.85 -12.06
C ASN A 168 -14.58 -40.60 -11.55
N ASN A 169 -14.36 -39.52 -10.79
CA ASN A 169 -13.07 -38.84 -10.82
C ASN A 169 -12.19 -38.91 -9.57
N LEU A 170 -12.46 -39.78 -8.58
CA LEU A 170 -11.57 -39.90 -7.42
C LEU A 170 -10.12 -40.24 -7.84
N GLY A 171 -9.94 -41.08 -8.85
CA GLY A 171 -8.62 -41.39 -9.41
C GLY A 171 -7.93 -40.16 -10.02
N LYS A 172 -8.65 -39.36 -10.82
CA LYS A 172 -8.10 -38.13 -11.41
C LYS A 172 -7.82 -37.06 -10.35
N PHE A 173 -8.69 -36.94 -9.36
CA PHE A 173 -8.49 -36.05 -8.22
C PHE A 173 -7.26 -36.47 -7.40
N LYS A 174 -7.07 -37.78 -7.14
CA LYS A 174 -5.87 -38.31 -6.50
C LYS A 174 -4.60 -38.02 -7.31
N SER A 175 -4.63 -38.20 -8.63
CA SER A 175 -3.49 -37.86 -9.49
C SER A 175 -3.18 -36.36 -9.47
N TRP A 176 -4.21 -35.51 -9.53
CA TRP A 176 -4.05 -34.05 -9.40
C TRP A 176 -3.50 -33.67 -8.03
N TRP A 177 -4.01 -34.27 -6.95
CA TRP A 177 -3.57 -34.04 -5.58
C TRP A 177 -2.10 -34.44 -5.41
N ALA A 178 -1.71 -35.61 -5.91
CA ALA A 178 -0.33 -36.06 -5.88
C ALA A 178 0.60 -35.13 -6.67
N ALA A 179 0.20 -34.69 -7.88
CA ALA A 179 1.03 -33.85 -8.74
C ALA A 179 1.21 -32.41 -8.22
N ASN A 180 0.23 -31.86 -7.48
CA ASN A 180 0.28 -30.48 -6.98
C ASN A 180 0.85 -30.36 -5.57
N HIS A 181 1.04 -31.49 -4.87
CA HIS A 181 1.49 -31.57 -3.48
C HIS A 181 0.79 -30.60 -2.51
N PRO A 182 -0.57 -30.48 -2.48
CA PRO A 182 -1.26 -29.53 -1.59
C PRO A 182 -0.90 -29.72 -0.11
N GLN A 183 -0.72 -30.96 0.34
CA GLN A 183 -0.37 -31.25 1.72
C GLN A 183 0.99 -30.66 2.11
N GLN A 184 2.00 -30.81 1.26
CA GLN A 184 3.33 -30.24 1.50
C GLN A 184 3.26 -28.71 1.55
N ARG A 185 2.63 -28.08 0.55
CA ARG A 185 2.48 -26.62 0.48
C ARG A 185 1.71 -26.05 1.68
N SER A 186 0.67 -26.75 2.12
CA SER A 186 -0.12 -26.36 3.30
C SER A 186 0.70 -26.43 4.60
N ASN A 187 1.57 -27.45 4.72
CA ASN A 187 2.49 -27.53 5.85
C ASN A 187 3.55 -26.41 5.80
N GLU A 188 4.12 -26.11 4.63
CA GLU A 188 5.04 -24.98 4.44
C GLU A 188 4.39 -23.65 4.86
N ILE A 189 3.16 -23.38 4.41
CA ILE A 189 2.38 -22.22 4.81
C ILE A 189 2.17 -22.18 6.33
N SER A 190 1.84 -23.33 6.93
CA SER A 190 1.63 -23.45 8.38
C SER A 190 2.91 -23.10 9.16
N THR A 191 4.07 -23.59 8.71
CA THR A 191 5.37 -23.25 9.31
C THR A 191 5.69 -21.76 9.17
N GLN A 192 5.48 -21.17 8.00
CA GLN A 192 5.71 -19.73 7.81
C GLN A 192 4.76 -18.88 8.66
N SER A 193 3.54 -19.35 8.89
CA SER A 193 2.53 -18.64 9.70
C SER A 193 2.90 -18.52 11.19
N ALA A 194 3.96 -19.20 11.66
CA ALA A 194 4.49 -19.00 13.01
C ALA A 194 4.89 -17.53 13.29
N LYS A 195 5.26 -16.77 12.25
CA LYS A 195 5.60 -15.35 12.34
C LYS A 195 4.38 -14.42 12.46
N TRP A 196 3.17 -14.97 12.43
CA TRP A 196 1.95 -14.17 12.45
C TRP A 196 1.72 -13.40 13.76
N ASN A 197 2.31 -13.87 14.88
CA ASN A 197 2.23 -13.15 16.15
C ASN A 197 2.89 -11.77 16.06
N THR A 198 4.00 -11.63 15.34
CA THR A 198 4.65 -10.34 15.09
C THR A 198 3.72 -9.36 14.37
N VAL A 199 2.92 -9.85 13.41
CA VAL A 199 1.92 -9.03 12.71
C VAL A 199 0.83 -8.58 13.67
N LYS A 200 0.27 -9.51 14.45
CA LYS A 200 -0.78 -9.21 15.43
C LYS A 200 -0.34 -8.15 16.44
N GLU A 201 0.86 -8.30 16.99
CA GLU A 201 1.43 -7.37 17.97
C GLU A 201 1.63 -5.98 17.36
N ALA A 202 2.21 -5.87 16.17
CA ALA A 202 2.44 -4.58 15.51
C ALA A 202 1.11 -3.87 15.16
N VAL A 203 0.14 -4.61 14.61
CA VAL A 203 -1.19 -4.07 14.29
C VAL A 203 -1.91 -3.62 15.55
N SER A 204 -1.86 -4.42 16.62
CA SER A 204 -2.46 -4.08 17.91
C SER A 204 -1.82 -2.84 18.52
N ALA A 205 -0.49 -2.76 18.53
CA ALA A 205 0.24 -1.60 19.04
C ALA A 205 -0.10 -0.31 18.28
N CYS A 206 -0.16 -0.37 16.95
CA CYS A 206 -0.55 0.78 16.13
C CYS A 206 -2.00 1.25 16.38
N ARG A 207 -2.91 0.32 16.67
CA ARG A 207 -4.34 0.60 16.84
C ARG A 207 -4.75 0.94 18.26
N ALA A 208 -4.06 0.39 19.26
CA ALA A 208 -4.33 0.63 20.67
C ALA A 208 -3.84 2.01 21.13
N THR A 209 -2.83 2.54 20.45
CA THR A 209 -2.22 3.81 20.82
C THR A 209 -2.95 4.99 20.16
N GLN A 210 -3.12 6.10 20.88
CA GLN A 210 -3.64 7.37 20.32
C GLN A 210 -2.64 8.04 19.35
N THR A 211 -1.61 7.32 18.92
CA THR A 211 -0.50 7.87 18.18
C THR A 211 -0.87 8.18 16.74
N ARG A 212 -1.89 7.52 16.16
CA ARG A 212 -2.35 7.86 14.81
C ARG A 212 -2.82 9.33 14.67
N PRO A 213 -3.76 9.84 15.48
CA PRO A 213 -4.10 11.27 15.47
C PRO A 213 -2.89 12.18 15.63
N LYS A 214 -1.95 11.84 16.54
CA LYS A 214 -0.72 12.61 16.76
C LYS A 214 0.18 12.62 15.52
N THR A 215 0.40 11.48 14.88
CA THR A 215 1.19 11.33 13.65
C THR A 215 0.55 12.09 12.49
N GLU A 216 -0.77 12.04 12.33
CA GLU A 216 -1.48 12.83 11.32
C GLU A 216 -1.31 14.34 11.54
N VAL A 217 -1.42 14.81 12.78
CA VAL A 217 -1.18 16.22 13.15
C VAL A 217 0.26 16.62 12.84
N ARG A 218 1.24 15.79 13.21
CA ARG A 218 2.66 16.04 12.96
C ARG A 218 2.97 16.11 11.46
N ALA A 219 2.45 15.17 10.67
CA ALA A 219 2.60 15.19 9.22
C ALA A 219 2.03 16.49 8.61
N ARG A 220 0.85 16.93 9.06
CA ARG A 220 0.25 18.20 8.61
C ARG A 220 1.10 19.42 9.00
N ARG A 221 1.65 19.44 10.21
CA ARG A 221 2.57 20.50 10.66
C ARG A 221 3.81 20.55 9.77
N ALA A 222 4.48 19.41 9.57
CA ALA A 222 5.67 19.29 8.73
C ALA A 222 5.41 19.78 7.29
N ILE A 223 4.28 19.41 6.70
CA ILE A 223 3.85 19.91 5.38
C ILE A 223 3.68 21.44 5.39
N LYS A 224 3.03 22.00 6.41
CA LYS A 224 2.81 23.45 6.52
C LYS A 224 4.14 24.21 6.59
N ASP A 225 5.07 23.73 7.41
CA ASP A 225 6.37 24.37 7.61
C ASP A 225 7.27 24.25 6.38
N PHE A 226 7.25 23.10 5.69
CA PHE A 226 7.91 22.92 4.39
C PHE A 226 7.40 23.94 3.35
N ASN A 227 6.07 24.03 3.18
CA ASN A 227 5.48 24.98 2.22
C ASN A 227 5.81 26.44 2.57
N ARG A 228 5.85 26.80 3.85
CA ARG A 228 6.27 28.13 4.28
C ARG A 228 7.71 28.42 3.82
N ARG A 229 8.65 27.51 4.12
CA ARG A 229 10.07 27.63 3.74
C ARG A 229 10.26 27.73 2.23
N GLU A 230 9.56 26.90 1.45
CA GLU A 230 9.65 26.94 -0.01
C GLU A 230 9.08 28.25 -0.59
N ASN A 231 7.97 28.75 -0.06
CA ASN A 231 7.43 30.05 -0.48
C ASN A 231 8.38 31.20 -0.15
N GLU A 232 9.02 31.19 1.02
CA GLU A 232 10.04 32.18 1.40
C GLU A 232 11.24 32.15 0.45
N LYS A 233 11.72 30.95 0.05
CA LYS A 233 12.78 30.82 -0.96
C LYS A 233 12.39 31.40 -2.31
N VAL A 234 11.17 31.10 -2.79
CA VAL A 234 10.66 31.63 -4.05
C VAL A 234 10.54 33.16 -4.01
N ILE A 235 10.09 33.73 -2.89
CA ILE A 235 10.01 35.18 -2.70
C ILE A 235 11.42 35.78 -2.74
N LYS A 236 12.38 35.22 -1.98
CA LYS A 236 13.78 35.69 -1.98
C LYS A 236 14.39 35.66 -3.38
N GLN A 237 14.26 34.55 -4.11
CA GLN A 237 14.74 34.43 -5.49
C GLN A 237 14.11 35.48 -6.40
N LYS A 238 12.79 35.73 -6.30
CA LYS A 238 12.12 36.78 -7.08
C LYS A 238 12.63 38.18 -6.73
N THR A 239 12.84 38.46 -5.44
CA THR A 239 13.38 39.74 -4.99
C THR A 239 14.81 39.96 -5.49
N GLU A 240 15.66 38.94 -5.44
CA GLU A 240 17.01 38.95 -5.99
C GLU A 240 17.00 39.18 -7.50
N LEU A 241 16.21 38.41 -8.26
CA LEU A 241 16.02 38.62 -9.71
C LEU A 241 15.54 40.04 -10.04
N THR A 242 14.60 40.59 -9.26
CA THR A 242 14.09 41.95 -9.48
C THR A 242 15.15 43.01 -9.16
N LYS A 243 16.00 42.79 -8.14
CA LYS A 243 17.14 43.66 -7.84
C LYS A 243 18.19 43.61 -8.97
N THR A 244 18.53 42.42 -9.47
CA THR A 244 19.49 42.24 -10.58
C THR A 244 18.98 42.86 -11.88
N LEU A 245 17.69 42.71 -12.19
CA LEU A 245 17.04 43.36 -13.34
C LEU A 245 17.02 44.89 -13.21
N ARG A 246 16.80 45.44 -12.00
CA ARG A 246 16.87 46.89 -11.75
C ARG A 246 18.30 47.44 -11.75
N ALA A 247 19.29 46.62 -11.43
CA ALA A 247 20.71 46.99 -11.44
C ALA A 247 21.37 46.93 -12.84
N GLY A 248 20.62 46.65 -13.90
CA GLY A 248 21.10 46.75 -15.29
C GLY A 248 21.97 45.61 -15.79
N CYS A 249 22.17 44.54 -15.02
CA CYS A 249 22.87 43.34 -15.49
C CYS A 249 21.87 42.36 -16.12
N ILE A 250 21.59 42.53 -17.42
CA ILE A 250 20.92 41.48 -18.21
C ILE A 250 22.01 40.56 -18.76
N GLU A 251 22.29 39.48 -18.05
CA GLU A 251 22.65 38.23 -18.71
C GLU A 251 21.46 37.27 -18.58
N LEU A 252 20.88 36.95 -19.73
CA LEU A 252 19.83 35.95 -19.91
C LEU A 252 20.36 34.57 -19.53
N VAL A 253 20.40 34.25 -18.24
CA VAL A 253 20.54 32.87 -17.80
C VAL A 253 19.19 32.20 -17.98
N THR A 254 19.05 31.54 -19.13
CA THR A 254 17.98 30.60 -19.42
C THR A 254 17.85 29.60 -18.26
N VAL A 255 16.82 29.75 -17.44
CA VAL A 255 16.38 28.70 -16.53
C VAL A 255 15.74 27.61 -17.39
N SER A 256 16.55 26.65 -17.82
CA SER A 256 16.08 25.44 -18.49
C SER A 256 15.20 24.65 -17.51
N GLY A 257 13.89 24.71 -17.69
CA GLY A 257 12.99 23.85 -16.92
C GLY A 257 11.48 24.09 -17.06
N LEU A 258 11.02 25.25 -17.51
CA LEU A 258 9.58 25.50 -17.66
C LEU A 258 9.21 26.11 -19.02
N ARG A 259 8.70 25.20 -19.86
CA ARG A 259 7.84 25.39 -21.03
C ARG A 259 8.45 26.04 -22.27
N LYS A 260 8.69 25.16 -23.25
CA LYS A 260 8.65 25.45 -24.69
C LYS A 260 7.35 26.20 -25.06
N ASN A 261 7.49 27.09 -26.04
CA ASN A 261 6.50 27.88 -26.78
C ASN A 261 6.16 29.23 -26.11
N ARG A 262 6.32 30.40 -26.75
CA ARG A 262 6.46 30.72 -28.18
C ARG A 262 7.16 32.07 -28.34
N VAL A 263 7.93 32.16 -29.42
CA VAL A 263 8.52 33.37 -30.01
C VAL A 263 7.44 34.35 -30.48
N SER A 264 7.62 35.65 -30.23
CA SER A 264 7.42 36.70 -31.24
C SER A 264 8.16 37.98 -30.87
N ARG A 265 9.30 38.23 -31.54
CA ARG A 265 9.82 39.58 -31.78
C ARG A 265 8.89 40.28 -32.77
N LYS A 266 8.56 41.55 -32.49
CA LYS A 266 8.59 42.65 -33.46
C LYS A 266 8.76 43.96 -32.69
N PHE A 267 9.96 44.54 -32.72
CA PHE A 267 10.13 45.99 -32.73
C PHE A 267 10.49 46.35 -34.17
N GLY A 268 9.67 47.19 -34.78
CA GLY A 268 9.95 47.82 -36.07
C GLY A 268 9.74 49.31 -35.90
N MET A 269 10.86 50.03 -36.07
CA MET A 269 11.10 51.49 -36.19
C MET A 269 10.43 52.41 -35.18
#